data_AF-A0A7Y2HPN8-F1
#
_entry.id   AF-A0A7Y2HPN8-F1
#
_cell.length_a   1.000
_cell.length_b   1.000
_cell.length_c   1.000
_cell.angle_alpha   90.00
_cell.angle_beta   90.00
_cell.angle_gamma   90.00
#
_symmetry.space_group_name_H-M   'P 1'
#
loop_
_entity.id
_entity.type
_entity.pdbx_description
1 polymer ?
#
loop_
_entity_poly.entity_id
_entity_poly.type
_entity_poly.pdbx_seq_one_letter_code
_entity_poly.pdbx_strand_id
1 'polypeptide(L)' 'MAEFGTSTEARPSLELLDRLADEVGRVFHGKRSVIQLAVAALLARGHILFEDVPGVGKTTLA' A
#
# COMPACT_ATOMS: atom_id res chain seq x y z
N MET A 1 -23.63 28.56 3.50
CA MET A 1 -22.28 28.44 2.92
C MET A 1 -21.45 27.58 3.87
N ALA A 2 -21.31 26.30 3.51
CA ALA A 2 -20.60 25.19 4.15
C ALA A 2 -20.23 25.32 5.65
N GLU A 3 -21.09 24.73 6.49
CA GLU A 3 -20.70 24.24 7.81
C GLU A 3 -19.75 23.05 7.63
N PHE A 4 -18.45 23.29 7.67
CA PHE A 4 -17.48 22.21 7.89
C PHE A 4 -17.60 21.79 9.35
N GLY A 5 -18.58 20.93 9.60
CA GLY A 5 -18.78 20.28 10.88
C GLY A 5 -17.49 19.60 11.33
N THR A 6 -17.20 19.73 12.62
CA THR A 6 -16.20 18.99 13.35
C THR A 6 -16.50 17.48 13.30
N SER A 7 -16.28 16.86 12.15
CA SER A 7 -16.24 15.42 12.01
C SER A 7 -14.90 14.98 12.58
N THR A 8 -14.94 14.09 13.57
CA THR A 8 -13.76 13.39 14.09
C THR A 8 -12.82 13.05 12.93
N GLU A 9 -11.56 13.46 12.96
CA GLU A 9 -10.59 13.01 11.95
C GLU A 9 -10.53 11.48 12.05
N ALA A 10 -11.12 10.78 11.08
CA ALA A 10 -11.28 9.33 11.13
C ALA A 10 -9.90 8.67 11.09
N ARG A 11 -9.35 8.36 12.28
CA ARG A 11 -8.10 7.60 12.39
C ARG A 11 -8.38 6.17 11.96
N PRO A 12 -7.64 5.62 10.97
CA PRO A 12 -7.82 4.23 10.59
C PRO A 12 -7.49 3.32 11.78
N SER A 13 -8.34 2.33 12.04
CA SER A 13 -8.07 1.31 13.06
C SER A 13 -6.97 0.36 12.56
N LEU A 14 -6.19 -0.21 13.48
CA LEU A 14 -5.15 -1.19 13.13
C LEU A 14 -5.74 -2.40 12.38
N GLU A 15 -6.93 -2.84 12.77
CA GLU A 15 -7.63 -3.93 12.12
C GLU A 15 -7.98 -3.63 10.65
N LEU A 16 -8.36 -2.38 10.34
CA LEU A 16 -8.61 -1.96 8.97
C LEU A 16 -7.32 -1.94 8.14
N LEU A 17 -6.22 -1.49 8.75
CA LEU A 17 -4.92 -1.45 8.09
C LEU A 17 -4.37 -2.86 7.82
N ASP A 18 -4.57 -3.80 8.74
CA ASP A 18 -4.21 -5.20 8.52
C ASP A 18 -5.04 -5.83 7.40
N ARG A 19 -6.37 -5.60 7.38
CA ARG A 19 -7.23 -6.06 6.28
C ARG A 19 -6.83 -5.49 4.93
N LEU A 20 -6.47 -4.21 4.89
CA LEU A 20 -5.95 -3.57 3.67
C LEU A 20 -4.66 -4.23 3.21
N ALA A 21 -3.71 -4.47 4.13
CA ALA A 21 -2.45 -5.12 3.81
C ALA A 21 -2.66 -6.57 3.32
N ASP A 22 -3.62 -7.29 3.91
CA ASP A 22 -3.97 -8.65 3.50
C ASP A 22 -4.52 -8.68 2.07
N GLU A 23 -5.47 -7.81 1.74
CA GLU A 23 -6.08 -7.75 0.41
C GLU A 23 -5.06 -7.35 -0.66
N VAL A 24 -4.15 -6.40 -0.37
CA VAL A 24 -3.04 -6.07 -1.28
C VAL A 24 -2.12 -7.28 -1.48
N GLY A 25 -1.84 -8.05 -0.42
CA GLY A 25 -1.01 -9.24 -0.48
C GLY A 25 -1.56 -10.38 -1.34
N ARG A 26 -2.87 -10.37 -1.63
CA ARG A 26 -3.50 -11.36 -2.53
C ARG A 26 -3.13 -11.15 -4.00
N VAL A 27 -2.81 -9.91 -4.38
CA VAL A 27 -2.50 -9.54 -5.78
C VAL A 27 -1.02 -9.20 -5.97
N PHE A 28 -0.34 -8.79 -4.91
CA PHE A 28 1.08 -8.43 -4.93
C PHE A 28 1.94 -9.55 -4.35
N HIS A 29 2.73 -10.21 -5.22
CA HIS A 29 3.73 -11.20 -4.80
C HIS A 29 4.95 -10.50 -4.20
N GLY A 30 4.79 -9.94 -3.00
CA GLY A 30 5.84 -9.26 -2.27
C GLY A 30 5.87 -9.62 -0.79
N LYS A 31 6.95 -9.25 -0.11
CA LYS A 31 7.08 -9.45 1.33
C LYS A 31 6.04 -8.60 2.07
N ARG A 32 5.42 -9.16 3.12
CA ARG A 32 4.42 -8.44 3.94
C ARG A 32 4.92 -7.07 4.45
N SER A 33 6.20 -6.97 4.81
CA SER A 33 6.81 -5.72 5.25
C SER A 33 6.80 -4.61 4.19
N VAL A 34 6.94 -4.97 2.90
CA VAL A 34 6.89 -4.01 1.79
C VAL A 34 5.48 -3.45 1.63
N ILE A 35 4.46 -4.31 1.77
CA ILE A 35 3.05 -3.90 1.72
C ILE A 35 2.73 -2.95 2.88
N GLN A 36 3.20 -3.26 4.09
CA GLN A 36 3.01 -2.38 5.26
C GLN A 36 3.69 -1.02 5.08
N LEU A 37 4.90 -0.98 4.53
CA LEU A 37 5.59 0.27 4.19
C LEU A 37 4.82 1.07 3.14
N ALA A 38 4.23 0.40 2.15
CA ALA A 38 3.41 1.05 1.14
C ALA A 38 2.15 1.68 1.74
N VAL A 39 1.45 0.95 2.63
CA VAL A 39 0.30 1.48 3.36
C VAL A 39 0.71 2.67 4.24
N ALA A 40 1.84 2.57 4.94
CA ALA A 40 2.36 3.67 5.76
C ALA A 40 2.68 4.93 4.92
N ALA A 41 3.33 4.76 3.77
CA ALA A 41 3.61 5.86 2.86
C ALA A 41 2.33 6.48 2.30
N LEU A 42 1.33 5.68 1.94
CA LEU A 42 0.01 6.18 1.51
C LEU A 42 -0.65 7.06 2.59
N LEU A 43 -0.67 6.60 3.84
CA LEU A 43 -1.25 7.36 4.96
C LEU A 43 -0.47 8.64 5.26
N ALA A 44 0.86 8.61 5.09
CA ALA A 44 1.71 9.78 5.24
C ALA A 44 1.64 10.76 4.05
N ARG A 45 0.88 10.43 3.00
CA ARG A 45 0.91 11.13 1.69
C ARG A 45 2.32 11.20 1.10
N GLY A 46 3.14 10.20 1.36
CA GLY A 46 4.46 10.02 0.79
C GLY A 46 4.40 9.36 -0.59
N HIS A 47 5.58 9.16 -1.18
CA HIS A 47 5.75 8.50 -2.46
C HIS A 47 6.50 7.18 -2.29
N ILE A 48 6.18 6.19 -3.11
CA ILE A 48 6.84 4.88 -3.12
C ILE A 48 7.39 4.69 -4.53
N LEU A 49 8.67 4.34 -4.62
CA LEU A 49 9.27 3.84 -5.85
C LEU A 49 9.40 2.33 -5.71
N PHE A 50 8.69 1.57 -6.55
CA PHE A 50 8.93 0.15 -6.70
C PHE A 50 10.03 -0.05 -7.74
N GLU A 51 11.24 -0.31 -7.27
CA GLU A 51 12.32 -0.77 -8.13
C GLU A 51 12.14 -2.28 -8.35
N ASP A 52 11.73 -2.66 -9.55
CA ASP A 52 11.81 -4.05 -9.99
C ASP A 52 13.23 -4.33 -10.49
N VAL A 53 13.80 -5.48 -10.13
CA VAL A 53 15.08 -5.91 -10.70
C VAL A 53 14.77 -6.56 -12.05
N PRO A 54 15.15 -5.96 -13.19
CA PRO A 54 14.66 -6.41 -14.48
C PRO A 54 15.43 -7.64 -14.96
N GLY A 55 14.98 -8.89 -14.73
CA GLY A 55 15.85 -10.02 -15.10
C GLY A 55 15.46 -11.49 -14.89
N VAL A 56 14.19 -11.90 -14.77
CA VAL A 56 13.85 -13.36 -14.73
C VAL A 56 13.20 -13.93 -15.99
N GLY A 57 13.28 -13.23 -17.14
CA GLY A 57 12.64 -13.76 -18.36
C GLY A 57 12.79 -12.96 -19.66
N LYS A 58 13.92 -12.27 -19.88
CA LYS A 58 14.22 -11.66 -21.20
C LYS A 58 14.85 -12.66 -22.20
N THR A 59 14.91 -13.97 -21.88
CA THR A 59 15.67 -14.95 -22.68
C THR A 59 15.15 -16.40 -22.59
N THR A 60 13.87 -16.63 -22.28
CA THR A 60 13.26 -17.99 -22.33
C THR A 60 12.22 -18.15 -23.44
N LEU A 61 12.00 -17.13 -24.27
CA LEU A 61 11.18 -17.19 -25.48
C LEU A 61 12.03 -16.89 -26.71
N ALA A 62 13.13 -17.63 -26.86
CA ALA A 62 13.79 -17.84 -28.15
C ALA A 62 13.13 -19.04 -28.84
#